data_AF-A0A2U1WL68-F1
#
_entry.id   AF-A0A2U1WL68-F1
#
_cell.length_a   1.000
_cell.length_b   1.000
_cell.length_c   1.000
_cell.angle_alpha   90.00
_cell.angle_beta   90.00
_cell.angle_gamma   90.00
#
_symmetry.space_group_name_H-M   'P 1'
#
loop_
_entity.id
_entity.type
_entity.pdbx_description
1 polymer ?
#
loop_
_entity_poly.entity_id
_entity_poly.type
_entity_poly.pdbx_seq_one_letter_code
_entity_poly.pdbx_strand_id
1 'polypeptide(L)' 'MQLLTSKELAKILNVTTKTLERWRGTGEGPRFVRISASNVRYRAQDLEDFIKMRVCISTASVPMDR' A
#
# COMPACT_ATOMS: atom_id res chain seq x y z
N MET A 1 -8.64 16.34 -3.38
CA MET A 1 -7.63 15.33 -2.98
C MET A 1 -8.10 14.64 -1.71
N GLN A 2 -8.64 13.41 -1.82
CA GLN A 2 -9.05 12.63 -0.65
C GLN A 2 -7.86 11.87 -0.03
N LEU A 3 -7.80 11.88 1.29
CA LEU A 3 -6.82 11.14 2.09
C LEU A 3 -7.52 9.99 2.81
N LEU A 4 -7.16 8.77 2.46
CA LEU A 4 -7.67 7.54 3.02
C LEU A 4 -6.98 7.25 4.36
N THR A 5 -7.75 6.78 5.33
CA THR A 5 -7.21 6.23 6.58
C THR A 5 -6.69 4.81 6.36
N SER A 6 -5.89 4.31 7.30
CA SER A 6 -5.44 2.91 7.29
C SER A 6 -6.62 1.92 7.24
N LYS A 7 -7.76 2.26 7.84
CA LYS A 7 -8.96 1.42 7.84
C LYS A 7 -9.66 1.39 6.48
N GLU A 8 -9.71 2.52 5.79
CA GLU A 8 -10.28 2.60 4.43
C GLU A 8 -9.38 1.87 3.43
N LEU A 9 -8.06 2.10 3.50
CA LEU A 9 -7.09 1.41 2.66
C LEU A 9 -7.17 -0.12 2.85
N ALA A 10 -7.27 -0.57 4.10
CA ALA A 10 -7.44 -1.98 4.46
C ALA A 10 -8.68 -2.60 3.81
N LYS A 11 -9.81 -1.88 3.81
CA LYS A 11 -11.03 -2.33 3.13
C LYS A 11 -10.86 -2.43 1.62
N ILE A 12 -10.20 -1.44 1.00
CA ILE A 12 -10.02 -1.41 -0.46
C ILE A 12 -9.10 -2.56 -0.91
N LEU A 13 -7.97 -2.74 -0.24
CA LEU A 13 -7.01 -3.79 -0.57
C LEU A 13 -7.39 -5.17 -0.02
N ASN A 14 -8.50 -5.27 0.72
CA ASN A 14 -8.93 -6.48 1.42
C ASN A 14 -7.83 -7.09 2.32
N VAL A 15 -7.10 -6.23 3.01
CA VAL A 15 -6.02 -6.61 3.95
C VAL A 15 -6.35 -6.13 5.36
N THR A 16 -5.70 -6.71 6.36
CA THR A 16 -5.86 -6.22 7.73
C THR A 16 -5.05 -4.95 7.96
N THR A 17 -5.49 -4.10 8.90
CA THR A 17 -4.70 -2.92 9.32
C THR A 17 -3.33 -3.33 9.85
N LYS A 18 -3.21 -4.52 10.45
CA LYS A 18 -1.95 -5.11 10.90
C LYS A 18 -0.99 -5.41 9.75
N THR A 19 -1.51 -5.84 8.60
CA THR A 19 -0.73 -5.99 7.36
C THR A 19 -0.18 -4.64 6.90
N LEU A 20 -0.99 -3.58 6.96
CA LEU A 20 -0.54 -2.23 6.62
C LEU A 20 0.51 -1.71 7.59
N GLU A 21 0.40 -2.01 8.89
CA GLU A 21 1.42 -1.68 9.89
C GLU A 21 2.75 -2.35 9.56
N ARG A 22 2.72 -3.65 9.23
CA ARG A 22 3.91 -4.38 8.78
C ARG A 22 4.53 -3.73 7.55
N TRP A 23 3.72 -3.43 6.53
CA TRP A 23 4.19 -2.79 5.29
C TRP A 23 4.80 -1.41 5.52
N ARG A 24 4.33 -0.64 6.49
CA ARG A 24 4.97 0.63 6.86
C ARG A 24 6.37 0.43 7.44
N GLY A 25 6.59 -0.66 8.17
CA GLY A 25 7.91 -1.01 8.71
C GLY A 25 8.86 -1.62 7.68
N THR A 26 8.33 -2.42 6.75
CA THR A 26 9.15 -3.11 5.73
C THR A 26 9.32 -2.31 4.44
N GLY A 27 8.55 -1.24 4.23
CA GLY A 27 8.56 -0.45 2.99
C GLY A 27 7.83 -1.11 1.83
N GLU A 28 7.08 -2.18 2.06
CA GLU A 28 6.43 -3.00 1.02
C GLU A 28 5.06 -2.48 0.57
N GLY A 29 4.55 -1.39 1.17
CA GLY A 29 3.19 -0.89 0.95
C GLY A 29 3.10 0.44 0.20
N PRO A 30 1.87 0.94 -0.05
CA PRO A 30 1.66 2.23 -0.69
C PRO A 30 2.26 3.38 0.13
N ARG A 31 2.69 4.45 -0.54
CA ARG A 31 3.24 5.62 0.13
C ARG A 31 2.21 6.21 1.08
N PHE A 32 2.69 6.64 2.24
CA PHE A 32 1.85 7.19 3.29
C PHE A 32 2.28 8.61 3.65
N VAL A 33 1.30 9.41 4.03
CA VAL A 33 1.48 10.75 4.58
C VAL A 33 1.38 10.64 6.09
N ARG A 34 2.49 10.86 6.78
CA ARG A 34 2.52 10.93 8.24
C ARG A 34 2.11 12.34 8.68
N ILE A 35 0.89 12.46 9.22
CA ILE A 35 0.37 13.73 9.76
C ILE A 35 0.80 13.91 11.21
N SER A 36 0.83 12.82 11.99
CA SER A 36 1.33 12.80 13.37
C SER A 36 1.85 11.39 13.72
N ALA A 37 2.45 11.23 14.91
CA ALA A 37 3.01 9.95 15.36
C ALA A 37 2.02 8.78 15.24
N SER A 38 0.74 9.04 15.56
CA SER A 38 -0.35 8.03 15.48
C SER A 38 -1.32 8.26 14.31
N ASN A 39 -1.10 9.29 13.49
CA ASN A 39 -2.02 9.64 12.40
C ASN A 39 -1.34 9.54 11.05
N VAL A 40 -1.66 8.46 10.34
CA VAL A 40 -1.13 8.16 9.01
C VAL A 40 -2.29 8.10 8.02
N ARG A 41 -2.14 8.84 6.92
CA ARG A 41 -3.08 8.92 5.81
C ARG A 41 -2.44 8.38 4.54
N TYR A 42 -3.24 7.98 3.57
CA TYR A 42 -2.82 7.51 2.27
C TYR A 42 -3.50 8.35 1.20
N ARG A 43 -2.80 8.72 0.15
CA ARG A 43 -3.45 9.37 -1.00
C ARG A 43 -4.06 8.28 -1.87
N ALA A 44 -5.25 8.55 -2.42
CA ALA A 44 -5.87 7.64 -3.39
C ALA A 44 -4.92 7.37 -4.57
N GLN A 45 -4.21 8.40 -5.04
CA GLN A 45 -3.25 8.28 -6.14
C GLN A 45 -2.06 7.35 -5.80
N ASP A 46 -1.52 7.41 -4.57
CA ASP A 46 -0.44 6.51 -4.14
C ASP A 46 -0.92 5.06 -4.02
N LEU A 47 -2.19 4.84 -3.65
CA LEU A 47 -2.81 3.52 -3.67
C LEU A 47 -2.95 2.99 -5.09
N GLU A 48 -3.43 3.81 -6.03
CA GLU A 48 -3.53 3.43 -7.44
C GLU A 48 -2.17 3.11 -8.05
N ASP A 49 -1.14 3.92 -7.76
CA ASP A 49 0.24 3.71 -8.18
C ASP A 49 0.78 2.39 -7.62
N PHE A 50 0.53 2.12 -6.34
CA PHE A 50 0.91 0.86 -5.71
C PHE A 50 0.25 -0.35 -6.36
N ILE A 51 -1.05 -0.27 -6.65
CA ILE A 51 -1.77 -1.34 -7.34
C ILE A 51 -1.16 -1.53 -8.73
N LYS A 52 -0.99 -0.46 -9.52
CA LYS A 52 -0.38 -0.50 -10.85
C LYS A 52 1.00 -1.13 -10.86
N MET A 53 1.86 -0.77 -9.90
CA MET A 53 3.20 -1.34 -9.75
C MET A 53 3.19 -2.83 -9.39
N ARG A 54 2.15 -3.30 -8.70
CA ARG A 54 1.95 -4.71 -8.30
C ARG A 54 1.12 -5.51 -9.31
N VAL A 55 0.62 -4.89 -10.39
CA VAL A 55 -0.06 -5.63 -11.46
C VAL A 55 0.98 -6.46 -12.21
N CYS A 56 1.04 -7.75 -11.90
CA CYS A 56 1.76 -8.72 -12.70
C CYS A 56 0.86 -9.22 -13.83
N ILE A 57 1.36 -9.14 -15.06
CA ILE A 57 0.64 -9.54 -16.29
C ILE A 57 0.54 -11.07 -16.42
N SER A 58 1.38 -11.81 -15.71
CA SER A 58 1.43 -13.27 -15.75
C SER A 58 2.07 -13.82 -14.48
N THR A 59 1.47 -14.86 -13.89
CA THR A 59 2.03 -15.65 -12.77
C THR A 59 3.30 -16.42 -13.14
N ALA A 60 3.71 -16.40 -14.41
CA ALA A 60 4.92 -17.02 -14.93
C ALA A 60 6.16 -16.09 -14.95
N SER A 61 6.02 -14.78 -14.68
CA SER A 61 7.16 -13.87 -14.69
C SER A 61 7.90 -13.90 -13.35
N VAL A 62 8.70 -14.94 -13.14
CA VAL A 62 9.78 -14.91 -12.16
C VAL A 62 10.74 -13.79 -12.58
N PRO A 63 10.99 -12.74 -11.77
CA PRO A 63 12.13 -11.88 -12.01
C PRO A 63 13.37 -12.76 -11.74
N MET A 64 13.95 -13.25 -12.83
CA MET A 64 15.19 -13.99 -12.84
C MET A 64 16.32 -12.98 -12.58
N ASP A 65 16.55 -12.64 -11.32
CA ASP A 65 17.77 -11.94 -10.90
C ASP A 65 18.78 -12.98 -10.42
N ARG A 66 19.98 -12.94 -11.03
CA ARG A 66 21.04 -13.96 -10.99
C ARG A 66 21.72 -14.11 -9.64
#